data_AF-A0A3M1YC32-F1
#
_entry.id   AF-A0A3M1YC32-F1
#
_cell.length_a   1.000
_cell.length_b   1.000
_cell.length_c   1.000
_cell.angle_alpha   90.00
_cell.angle_beta   90.00
_cell.angle_gamma   90.00
#
_symmetry.space_group_name_H-M   'P 1'
#
loop_
_entity.id
_entity.type
_entity.pdbx_description
1 polymer ?
#
loop_
_entity_poly.entity_id
_entity_poly.type
_entity_poly.pdbx_seq_one_letter_code
_entity_poly.pdbx_strand_id
1 'polypeptide(L)'
;MAIYNERDIASTFDGDLIISSNGDIKLYDSYQSKKAVINFILRTDNGDYKPDARVGANLGEFIGRNLTRENLRQMEDTITANIARFAMSRGDFRADVIPLTANDLGVFVTVGGQYIDEDGNILENSPEVVSYVFPYLESDITPIH
;
A
#
# COMPACT_ATOMS: atom_id res chain seq x y z
N MET A 1 16.45 2.10 -10.70
CA MET A 1 15.75 3.20 -10.01
C MET A 1 14.95 3.95 -11.06
N ALA A 2 13.63 3.98 -10.95
CA ALA A 2 12.77 4.65 -11.92
C ALA A 2 12.50 6.12 -11.52
N ILE A 3 12.03 6.91 -12.49
CA ILE A 3 11.54 8.28 -12.28
C ILE A 3 10.02 8.27 -12.49
N TYR A 4 9.27 8.75 -11.50
CA TYR A 4 7.81 8.82 -11.52
C TYR A 4 7.33 10.26 -11.71
N ASN A 5 6.37 10.47 -12.61
CA ASN A 5 5.84 11.80 -12.95
C ASN A 5 4.30 11.83 -13.04
N GLU A 6 3.64 10.73 -12.70
CA GLU A 6 2.19 10.63 -12.69
C GLU A 6 1.63 11.40 -11.51
N ARG A 7 0.58 12.19 -11.75
CA ARG A 7 -0.12 12.96 -10.73
C ARG A 7 -1.57 12.55 -10.69
N ASP A 8 -2.11 12.43 -9.48
CA ASP A 8 -3.50 12.08 -9.27
C ASP A 8 -4.22 13.13 -8.40
N ILE A 9 -5.53 13.03 -8.35
CA ILE A 9 -6.37 13.86 -7.49
C ILE A 9 -6.01 13.60 -6.03
N ALA A 10 -5.77 14.67 -5.28
CA ALA A 10 -5.44 14.56 -3.88
C ALA A 10 -6.66 14.08 -3.08
N SER A 11 -6.46 13.01 -2.32
CA SER A 11 -7.47 12.43 -1.45
C SER A 11 -6.95 12.21 -0.04
N THR A 12 -7.83 12.25 0.95
CA THR A 12 -7.52 11.81 2.32
C THR A 12 -7.26 10.31 2.34
N PHE A 13 -6.72 9.81 3.44
CA PHE A 13 -6.53 8.36 3.63
C PHE A 13 -7.84 7.57 3.54
N ASP A 14 -8.97 8.21 3.87
CA ASP A 14 -10.31 7.64 3.80
C ASP A 14 -10.97 7.81 2.43
N GLY A 15 -10.30 8.49 1.48
CA GLY A 15 -10.75 8.64 0.10
C GLY A 15 -11.53 9.92 -0.19
N ASP A 16 -11.59 10.87 0.75
CA ASP A 16 -12.26 12.15 0.52
C ASP A 16 -11.42 13.07 -0.37
N LEU A 17 -12.06 13.77 -1.31
CA LEU A 17 -11.38 14.73 -2.17
C LEU A 17 -10.90 15.95 -1.38
N ILE A 18 -9.64 16.34 -1.58
CA ILE A 18 -9.06 17.52 -0.95
C ILE A 18 -9.28 18.73 -1.87
N ILE A 19 -9.95 19.75 -1.36
CA ILE A 19 -10.17 21.03 -2.05
C ILE A 19 -9.07 22.02 -1.64
N SER A 20 -8.46 22.70 -2.61
CA SER A 20 -7.46 23.72 -2.36
C SER A 20 -8.08 25.02 -1.85
N SER A 21 -7.24 25.93 -1.33
CA SER A 21 -7.69 27.19 -0.75
C SER A 21 -8.38 28.14 -1.73
N ASN A 22 -8.19 27.94 -3.03
CA ASN A 22 -8.87 28.68 -4.11
C ASN A 22 -10.18 28.01 -4.58
N GLY A 23 -10.58 26.89 -3.99
CA GLY A 23 -11.81 26.16 -4.32
C GLY A 23 -11.66 25.10 -5.41
N ASP A 24 -10.47 24.88 -5.95
CA ASP A 24 -10.20 23.84 -6.96
C ASP A 24 -9.96 22.47 -6.31
N ILE A 25 -9.99 21.41 -7.14
CA ILE A 25 -9.55 20.08 -6.70
C ILE A 25 -8.03 20.10 -6.61
N LYS A 26 -7.49 19.79 -5.42
CA LYS A 26 -6.05 19.69 -5.23
C LYS A 26 -5.52 18.46 -5.93
N LEU A 27 -4.34 18.58 -6.56
CA LEU A 27 -3.60 17.45 -7.10
C LEU A 27 -2.47 17.06 -6.14
N TYR A 28 -2.13 15.78 -6.11
CA TYR A 28 -0.91 15.32 -5.48
C TYR A 28 0.29 15.50 -6.42
N ASP A 29 1.46 15.68 -5.83
CA ASP A 29 2.72 15.44 -6.52
C ASP A 29 2.85 13.93 -6.83
N SER A 30 3.84 13.57 -7.63
CA SER A 30 4.00 12.17 -8.04
C SER A 30 4.36 11.23 -6.88
N TYR A 31 4.94 11.76 -5.81
CA TYR A 31 5.27 10.99 -4.61
C TYR A 31 4.01 10.60 -3.82
N GLN A 32 3.18 11.58 -3.48
CA GLN A 32 1.92 11.36 -2.78
C GLN A 32 0.94 10.54 -3.63
N SER A 33 0.95 10.72 -4.96
CA SER A 33 0.15 9.91 -5.88
C SER A 33 0.51 8.42 -5.79
N LYS A 34 1.80 8.08 -5.73
CA LYS A 34 2.22 6.67 -5.55
C LYS A 34 1.83 6.10 -4.20
N LYS A 35 1.93 6.89 -3.12
CA LYS A 35 1.46 6.47 -1.79
C LYS A 35 -0.04 6.20 -1.77
N ALA A 36 -0.83 7.05 -2.43
CA ALA A 36 -2.27 6.88 -2.55
C ALA A 36 -2.62 5.58 -3.32
N VAL A 37 -1.95 5.32 -4.44
CA VAL A 37 -2.14 4.07 -5.22
C VAL A 37 -1.76 2.84 -4.40
N ILE A 38 -0.65 2.86 -3.67
CA ILE A 38 -0.25 1.76 -2.80
C ILE A 38 -1.31 1.52 -1.72
N ASN A 39 -1.80 2.57 -1.06
CA ASN A 39 -2.84 2.45 -0.05
C ASN A 39 -4.13 1.86 -0.63
N PHE A 40 -4.52 2.29 -1.83
CA PHE A 40 -5.67 1.73 -2.54
C PHE A 40 -5.49 0.23 -2.81
N ILE A 41 -4.34 -0.20 -3.32
CA ILE A 41 -4.03 -1.61 -3.56
C ILE A 41 -4.12 -2.43 -2.27
N LEU A 42 -3.53 -1.93 -1.17
CA LEU A 42 -3.54 -2.64 0.12
C LEU A 42 -4.94 -2.82 0.72
N ARG A 43 -5.87 -1.92 0.41
CA ARG A 43 -7.26 -1.92 0.91
C ARG A 43 -8.24 -2.65 -0.01
N THR A 44 -7.81 -3.08 -1.19
CA THR A 44 -8.69 -3.65 -2.22
C THR A 44 -8.45 -5.15 -2.34
N ASP A 45 -9.53 -5.94 -2.35
CA ASP A 45 -9.48 -7.35 -2.70
C ASP A 45 -9.71 -7.54 -4.21
N ASN A 46 -9.18 -8.63 -4.75
CA ASN A 46 -9.34 -8.95 -6.16
C ASN A 46 -10.82 -9.13 -6.49
N GLY A 47 -11.30 -8.42 -7.52
CA GLY A 47 -12.70 -8.41 -7.96
C GLY A 47 -13.50 -7.21 -7.50
N ASP A 48 -13.04 -6.47 -6.49
CA ASP A 48 -13.76 -5.29 -5.97
C ASP A 48 -13.60 -4.06 -6.88
N TYR A 49 -12.45 -3.95 -7.56
CA TYR A 49 -12.21 -2.87 -8.51
C TYR A 49 -12.77 -3.20 -9.90
N LYS A 50 -13.98 -2.69 -10.19
CA LYS A 50 -14.71 -2.95 -11.44
C LYS A 50 -13.90 -2.73 -12.73
N PRO A 51 -13.07 -1.67 -12.87
CA PRO A 51 -12.31 -1.46 -14.11
C PRO A 51 -11.26 -2.54 -14.39
N ASP A 52 -10.66 -3.14 -13.35
CA ASP A 52 -9.74 -4.27 -13.48
C ASP A 52 -9.79 -5.15 -12.23
N ALA A 53 -10.46 -6.31 -12.35
CA ALA A 53 -10.66 -7.27 -11.27
C ALA A 53 -9.36 -7.87 -10.69
N ARG A 54 -8.22 -7.62 -11.34
CA ARG A 54 -6.90 -8.08 -10.89
C ARG A 54 -6.23 -7.12 -9.92
N VAL A 55 -6.79 -5.93 -9.72
CA VAL A 55 -6.24 -4.91 -8.82
C VAL A 55 -6.67 -5.23 -7.40
N GLY A 56 -5.68 -5.34 -6.52
CA GLY A 56 -5.89 -5.57 -5.09
C GLY A 56 -4.80 -6.44 -4.50
N ALA A 57 -4.42 -6.18 -3.25
CA ALA A 57 -3.50 -7.04 -2.51
C ALA A 57 -4.19 -8.31 -1.98
N ASN A 58 -5.52 -8.41 -2.10
CA ASN A 58 -6.30 -9.58 -1.72
C ASN A 58 -6.04 -10.03 -0.27
N LEU A 59 -5.78 -9.07 0.63
CA LEU A 59 -5.42 -9.38 2.01
C LEU A 59 -6.59 -10.04 2.74
N GLY A 60 -7.83 -9.77 2.32
CA GLY A 60 -9.06 -10.38 2.86
C GLY A 60 -9.01 -11.92 2.89
N GLU A 61 -8.28 -12.57 1.97
CA GLU A 61 -8.17 -14.03 1.93
C GLU A 61 -7.44 -14.65 3.13
N PHE A 62 -6.71 -13.84 3.88
CA PHE A 62 -5.93 -14.24 5.05
C PHE A 62 -6.71 -14.10 6.36
N ILE A 63 -7.89 -13.47 6.33
CA ILE A 63 -8.77 -13.38 7.50
C ILE A 63 -9.22 -14.79 7.88
N GLY A 64 -9.04 -15.16 9.16
CA GLY A 64 -9.40 -16.49 9.67
C GLY A 64 -8.32 -17.56 9.44
N ARG A 65 -7.15 -17.20 8.91
CA ARG A 65 -6.01 -18.12 8.77
C ARG A 65 -5.10 -18.07 10.00
N ASN A 66 -4.43 -19.18 10.28
CA ASN A 66 -3.49 -19.26 11.39
C ASN A 66 -2.24 -18.40 11.18
N LEU A 67 -1.75 -17.75 12.23
CA LEU A 67 -0.54 -16.93 12.18
C LEU A 67 0.73 -17.79 12.03
N THR A 68 1.11 -18.07 10.79
CA THR A 68 2.31 -18.83 10.46
C THR A 68 3.28 -17.98 9.63
N ARG A 69 4.58 -18.31 9.72
CA ARG A 69 5.60 -17.66 8.86
C ARG A 69 5.31 -17.84 7.37
N GLU A 70 4.69 -18.96 7.01
CA GLU A 70 4.28 -19.22 5.63
C GLU A 70 3.18 -18.26 5.17
N ASN A 71 2.14 -18.07 5.99
CA ASN A 71 1.05 -17.13 5.67
C ASN A 71 1.55 -15.69 5.61
N LEU A 72 2.42 -15.27 6.54
CA LEU A 72 3.03 -13.93 6.50
C LEU A 72 3.83 -13.71 5.20
N ARG A 73 4.62 -14.70 4.80
CA ARG A 73 5.39 -14.64 3.56
C ARG A 73 4.49 -14.60 2.32
N GLN A 74 3.41 -15.38 2.32
CA GLN A 74 2.42 -15.32 1.23
C GLN A 74 1.76 -13.95 1.14
N MET A 75 1.45 -13.30 2.27
CA MET A 75 0.94 -11.92 2.28
C MET A 75 1.96 -10.94 1.68
N GLU A 76 3.23 -11.01 2.11
CA GLU A 76 4.31 -10.19 1.55
C GLU A 76 4.49 -10.38 0.05
N ASP A 77 4.43 -11.64 -0.42
CA ASP A 77 4.56 -11.99 -1.83
C ASP A 77 3.37 -11.42 -2.64
N THR A 78 2.14 -11.53 -2.13
CA THR A 78 0.95 -10.96 -2.80
C THR A 78 0.99 -9.43 -2.84
N ILE A 79 1.37 -8.77 -1.75
CA ILE A 79 1.54 -7.31 -1.70
C ILE A 79 2.61 -6.89 -2.72
N THR A 80 3.77 -7.55 -2.69
CA THR A 80 4.89 -7.24 -3.57
C THR A 80 4.52 -7.43 -5.03
N ALA A 81 3.85 -8.52 -5.38
CA ALA A 81 3.43 -8.79 -6.74
C ALA A 81 2.46 -7.72 -7.26
N ASN A 82 1.51 -7.28 -6.44
CA ASN A 82 0.49 -6.30 -6.85
C ASN A 82 1.05 -4.88 -6.94
N ILE A 83 1.86 -4.44 -5.96
CA ILE A 83 2.52 -3.13 -6.04
C ILE A 83 3.47 -3.08 -7.25
N ALA A 84 4.25 -4.15 -7.50
CA ALA A 84 5.15 -4.22 -8.64
C ALA A 84 4.41 -4.17 -9.99
N ARG A 85 3.17 -4.66 -10.02
CA ARG A 85 2.35 -4.73 -11.23
C ARG A 85 1.61 -3.42 -11.53
N PHE A 86 1.10 -2.75 -10.50
CA PHE A 86 0.13 -1.66 -10.68
C PHE A 86 0.62 -0.30 -10.17
N ALA A 87 1.62 -0.23 -9.30
CA ALA A 87 2.04 1.03 -8.68
C ALA A 87 3.43 1.47 -9.11
N MET A 88 4.45 0.63 -8.92
CA MET A 88 5.84 1.05 -9.06
C MET A 88 6.81 -0.12 -9.29
N SER A 89 8.04 0.19 -9.71
CA SER A 89 9.06 -0.82 -10.01
C SER A 89 9.51 -1.57 -8.75
N ARG A 90 9.74 -2.88 -8.86
CA ARG A 90 10.13 -3.75 -7.73
C ARG A 90 11.39 -3.32 -6.97
N GLY A 91 12.31 -2.60 -7.62
CA GLY A 91 13.52 -2.09 -6.98
C GLY A 91 13.33 -0.80 -6.16
N ASP A 92 12.16 -0.17 -6.25
CA ASP A 92 11.87 1.13 -5.66
C ASP A 92 10.94 1.01 -4.44
N PHE A 93 10.64 -0.20 -3.97
CA PHE A 93 9.89 -0.39 -2.73
C PHE A 93 10.25 -1.70 -2.01
N ARG A 94 9.84 -1.79 -0.75
CA ARG A 94 9.88 -3.00 0.06
C ARG A 94 8.59 -3.13 0.84
N ALA A 95 8.00 -4.32 0.87
CA ALA A 95 6.86 -4.64 1.71
C ALA A 95 7.28 -5.61 2.81
N ASP A 96 6.85 -5.36 4.04
CA ASP A 96 7.04 -6.22 5.20
C ASP A 96 5.70 -6.39 5.92
N VAL A 97 5.40 -7.61 6.36
CA VAL A 97 4.19 -7.91 7.16
C VAL A 97 4.63 -8.47 8.50
N ILE A 98 4.31 -7.73 9.57
CA ILE A 98 4.69 -8.10 10.93
C ILE A 98 3.46 -8.29 11.82
N PRO A 99 3.46 -9.31 12.70
CA PRO A 99 2.46 -9.40 13.75
C PRO A 99 2.57 -8.24 14.73
N LEU A 100 1.46 -7.56 14.98
CA LEU A 100 1.37 -6.52 16.02
C LEU A 100 0.74 -7.09 17.29
N THR A 101 -0.35 -7.84 17.13
CA THR A 101 -1.06 -8.52 18.22
C THR A 101 -1.40 -9.95 17.80
N ALA A 102 -2.08 -10.70 18.67
CA ALA A 102 -2.64 -12.00 18.28
C ALA A 102 -3.69 -11.87 17.16
N ASN A 103 -4.27 -10.67 16.97
CA ASN A 103 -5.38 -10.42 16.06
C ASN A 103 -5.10 -9.37 14.97
N ASP A 104 -3.91 -8.78 14.96
CA ASP A 104 -3.58 -7.67 14.07
C ASP A 104 -2.22 -7.87 13.43
N LEU A 105 -2.16 -7.57 12.13
CA LEU A 105 -0.92 -7.47 11.37
C LEU A 105 -0.69 -6.02 10.97
N GLY A 106 0.57 -5.62 11.04
CA GLY A 106 1.06 -4.39 10.47
C GLY A 106 1.66 -4.68 9.10
N VAL A 107 1.12 -4.03 8.08
CA VAL A 107 1.66 -4.03 6.72
C VAL A 107 2.43 -2.73 6.51
N PHE A 108 3.72 -2.84 6.22
CA PHE A 108 4.62 -1.70 6.04
C PHE A 108 5.20 -1.72 4.63
N VAL A 109 4.96 -0.67 3.87
CA VAL A 109 5.55 -0.49 2.53
C VAL A 109 6.49 0.70 2.57
N THR A 110 7.79 0.42 2.53
CA THR A 110 8.82 1.45 2.37
C THR A 110 8.95 1.80 0.90
N VAL A 111 8.77 3.08 0.56
CA VAL A 111 8.84 3.59 -0.82
C VAL A 111 10.13 4.36 -1.08
N GLY A 112 10.67 4.22 -2.28
CA GLY A 112 11.83 4.94 -2.78
C GLY A 112 11.73 5.21 -4.29
N GLY A 113 12.86 5.55 -4.92
CA GLY A 113 12.89 6.00 -6.31
C GLY A 113 12.94 7.52 -6.44
N GLN A 114 12.85 8.02 -7.68
CA GLN A 114 12.85 9.47 -7.95
C GLN A 114 11.47 9.92 -8.38
N TYR A 115 11.05 11.08 -7.90
CA TYR A 115 9.72 11.63 -8.11
C TYR A 115 9.84 13.04 -8.67
N ILE A 116 8.87 13.44 -9.49
CA ILE A 116 8.80 14.78 -10.06
C ILE A 116 7.72 15.62 -9.36
N ASP A 117 8.04 16.87 -9.06
CA ASP A 117 7.11 17.85 -8.48
C ASP A 117 6.16 18.47 -9.53
N GLU A 118 5.39 19.47 -9.13
CA GLU A 118 4.45 20.14 -10.03
C GLU A 118 5.14 20.97 -11.13
N ASP A 119 6.37 21.40 -10.88
CA ASP A 119 7.17 22.28 -11.74
C ASP A 119 8.14 21.49 -12.64
N GLY A 120 8.20 20.16 -12.51
CA GLY A 120 9.06 19.29 -13.29
C GLY A 120 10.42 19.00 -12.66
N ASN A 121 10.66 19.42 -11.41
CA ASN A 121 11.91 19.17 -10.70
C ASN A 121 11.89 17.80 -10.01
N ILE A 122 13.09 17.23 -9.81
CA ILE A 122 13.24 16.02 -8.99
C ILE A 122 13.00 16.39 -7.52
N LEU A 123 12.05 15.70 -6.90
CA LEU A 123 11.79 15.78 -5.48
C LEU A 123 12.89 15.05 -4.69
N GLU A 124 13.55 15.78 -3.79
CA GLU A 124 14.43 15.19 -2.79
C GLU A 124 13.60 14.58 -1.65
N ASN A 125 13.26 13.30 -1.79
CA ASN A 125 12.46 12.59 -0.80
C ASN A 125 13.33 11.60 -0.02
N SER A 126 13.20 11.60 1.30
CA SER A 126 13.66 10.47 2.10
C SER A 126 12.69 9.31 1.94
N PRO A 127 13.14 8.04 2.03
CA PRO A 127 12.24 6.91 2.08
C PRO A 127 11.23 7.08 3.23
N GLU A 128 9.94 6.96 2.93
CA GLU A 128 8.89 6.92 3.94
C GLU A 128 8.17 5.58 3.90
N VAL A 129 7.44 5.29 4.98
CA VAL A 129 6.70 4.06 5.15
C VAL A 129 5.21 4.35 5.05
N VAL A 130 4.53 3.69 4.12
CA VAL A 130 3.07 3.56 4.11
C VAL A 130 2.70 2.40 5.04
N SER A 131 1.98 2.70 6.11
CA SER A 131 1.55 1.69 7.09
C SER A 131 0.06 1.44 7.02
N TYR A 132 -0.34 0.18 7.06
CA TYR A 132 -1.73 -0.25 7.13
C TYR A 132 -1.88 -1.33 8.20
N VAL A 133 -2.86 -1.17 9.10
CA VAL A 133 -3.22 -2.20 10.07
C VAL A 133 -4.35 -3.02 9.48
N PHE A 134 -4.10 -4.32 9.31
CA PHE A 134 -5.02 -5.25 8.67
C PHE A 134 -5.57 -6.23 9.71
N PRO A 135 -6.90 -6.52 9.70
CA PRO A 135 -7.46 -7.50 10.62
C PRO A 135 -6.91 -8.90 10.36
N TYR A 136 -6.53 -9.62 11.41
CA TYR A 136 -6.08 -11.01 11.33
C TYR A 136 -6.80 -11.82 12.40
N LEU A 137 -7.77 -12.67 12.07
CA LEU A 137 -8.55 -13.38 13.08
C LEU A 137 -8.06 -14.83 13.30
N GLU A 138 -7.80 -15.12 14.58
CA GLU A 138 -7.56 -16.40 15.29
C GLU A 138 -6.58 -17.44 14.70
N SER A 139 -5.61 -17.83 15.55
CA SER A 139 -5.13 -19.21 15.63
C SER A 139 -5.22 -19.69 17.07
N ASP A 140 -5.72 -20.91 17.29
CA ASP A 140 -5.64 -21.59 18.58
C ASP A 140 -4.20 -21.50 19.12
N ILE A 141 -4.05 -20.83 20.27
CA ILE A 141 -2.80 -20.73 20.99
C ILE A 141 -2.57 -22.09 21.66
N THR A 142 -1.62 -22.87 21.17
CA THR A 142 -1.05 -23.92 22.03
C THR A 142 -0.10 -23.25 23.03
N PRO A 143 -0.33 -23.36 24.35
CA PRO A 143 0.61 -22.83 25.32
C PRO A 143 1.93 -23.58 25.18
N ILE A 144 3.04 -22.84 25.17
CA ILE A 144 4.37 -23.43 25.31
C ILE A 144 4.49 -23.82 26.80
N HIS A 145 4.53 -25.12 27.07
CA HIS A 145 4.87 -25.68 28.39
C HIS A 145 6.37 -25.62 28.65
#